data_AF-I0ALE6-F1
#
_entry.id   AF-I0ALE6-F1
#
_cell.length_a   1.000
_cell.length_b   1.000
_cell.length_c   1.000
_cell.angle_alpha   90.00
_cell.angle_beta   90.00
_cell.angle_gamma   90.00
#
_symmetry.space_group_name_H-M   'P 1'
#
loop_
_entity.id
_entity.type
_entity.pdbx_description
1 polymer ?
#
loop_
_entity_poly.entity_id
_entity_poly.type
_entity_poly.pdbx_seq_one_letter_code
_entity_poly.pdbx_strand_id
1 'polypeptide(L)' 'MFGNLGAGEIILIILVILLLFGAKKIPELAQGLGKGMKEFKKAVRDVEDEIKKTDEDLKKEEKKS' A
#
# COMPACT_ATOMS: atom_id res chain seq x y z
N MET A 1 -22.75 -29.48 -0.15
CA MET A 1 -22.86 -29.07 -1.57
C MET A 1 -22.47 -27.60 -1.81
N PHE A 2 -21.60 -26.99 -0.99
CA PHE A 2 -21.14 -25.59 -1.14
C PHE A 2 -19.66 -25.43 -0.74
N GLY A 3 -18.85 -26.48 -0.95
CA GLY A 3 -17.55 -26.60 -0.28
C GLY A 3 -16.34 -26.15 -1.09
N ASN A 4 -16.42 -26.07 -2.41
CA ASN A 4 -15.27 -25.79 -3.25
C ASN A 4 -15.68 -24.76 -4.28
N LEU A 5 -15.46 -23.47 -3.96
CA LEU A 5 -15.37 -22.42 -4.97
C LEU A 5 -14.32 -22.85 -5.99
N GLY A 6 -14.79 -23.50 -7.05
CA GLY A 6 -13.92 -24.05 -8.06
C GLY A 6 -13.30 -22.94 -8.89
N ALA A 7 -12.23 -23.26 -9.62
CA ALA A 7 -11.62 -22.31 -10.55
C ALA A 7 -12.65 -21.69 -11.52
N GLY A 8 -13.68 -22.46 -11.91
CA GLY A 8 -14.78 -21.99 -12.77
C GLY A 8 -15.66 -20.91 -12.13
N GLU A 9 -16.02 -21.04 -10.85
CA GLU A 9 -16.86 -20.04 -10.16
C GLU A 9 -16.08 -18.75 -9.92
N ILE A 10 -14.79 -18.85 -9.59
CA ILE A 10 -13.90 -17.68 -9.44
C ILE A 10 -13.80 -16.91 -10.76
N ILE A 11 -13.62 -17.62 -11.89
CA ILE A 11 -13.59 -16.99 -13.23
C ILE A 11 -14.90 -16.27 -13.52
N LEU A 12 -16.05 -16.87 -13.18
CA LEU A 12 -17.37 -16.30 -13.44
C LEU A 12 -17.59 -15.01 -12.61
N ILE A 13 -17.19 -15.01 -11.34
CA ILE A 13 -17.21 -13.81 -10.48
C ILE A 13 -16.33 -12.70 -11.06
N ILE A 14 -15.09 -13.04 -11.45
CA ILE A 14 -14.17 -12.08 -12.07
C ILE A 14 -14.78 -11.52 -13.36
N LEU A 15 -15.41 -12.37 -14.19
CA LEU A 15 -16.06 -11.94 -15.42
C LEU A 15 -17.21 -10.95 -15.16
N VAL A 16 -18.05 -11.19 -14.16
CA VAL A 16 -19.12 -10.27 -13.76
C VAL A 16 -18.53 -8.93 -13.29
N ILE A 17 -17.49 -8.96 -12.45
CA ILE A 17 -16.79 -7.73 -12.00
C ILE A 17 -16.21 -6.98 -13.20
N LEU A 18 -15.59 -7.68 -14.16
CA LEU A 18 -15.04 -7.08 -15.37
C LEU A 18 -16.12 -6.50 -16.28
N LEU A 19 -17.33 -7.05 -16.32
CA LEU A 19 -18.45 -6.48 -17.09
C LEU A 19 -19.01 -5.22 -16.43
N LEU A 20 -19.14 -5.21 -15.09
CA LEU A 20 -19.66 -4.06 -14.35
C LEU A 20 -18.69 -2.89 -14.32
N PHE A 21 -17.41 -3.16 -14.03
CA PHE A 21 -16.40 -2.12 -13.86
C PHE A 21 -15.54 -1.92 -15.11
N GLY A 22 -15.47 -2.90 -16.01
CA GLY A 22 -14.58 -2.88 -17.17
C GLY A 22 -13.17 -3.36 -16.83
N ALA A 23 -12.54 -4.06 -17.78
CA ALA A 23 -11.18 -4.59 -17.62
C ALA A 23 -10.10 -3.52 -17.38
N LYS A 24 -10.37 -2.26 -17.74
CA LYS A 24 -9.45 -1.14 -17.54
C LYS A 24 -9.50 -0.55 -16.11
N LYS A 25 -10.60 -0.72 -15.36
CA LYS A 25 -10.74 -0.12 -14.03
C LYS A 25 -9.86 -0.80 -12.97
N ILE A 26 -9.72 -2.11 -13.02
CA ILE A 26 -8.85 -2.87 -12.10
C ILE A 26 -7.39 -2.37 -12.13
N PRO A 27 -6.71 -2.31 -13.30
CA PRO A 27 -5.32 -1.83 -13.35
C PRO A 27 -5.21 -0.33 -13.05
N GLU A 28 -6.19 0.49 -13.44
CA GLU A 28 -6.23 1.92 -13.12
C GLU A 28 -6.27 2.16 -11.59
N LEU A 29 -7.15 1.43 -10.89
CA LEU A 29 -7.23 1.46 -9.42
C LEU A 29 -5.96 0.93 -8.77
N ALA A 30 -5.42 -0.19 -9.25
CA ALA A 30 -4.18 -0.76 -8.73
C ALA A 30 -2.99 0.21 -8.89
N GLN A 31 -2.90 0.91 -10.02
CA GLN A 31 -1.87 1.94 -10.24
C GLN A 31 -2.06 3.13 -9.31
N GLY A 32 -3.30 3.60 -9.11
CA GLY A 32 -3.61 4.68 -8.17
C GLY A 32 -3.25 4.33 -6.73
N LEU A 33 -3.69 3.15 -6.26
CA LEU A 33 -3.38 2.63 -4.93
C LEU A 33 -1.87 2.40 -4.77
N GLY A 34 -1.19 1.86 -5.78
CA GLY A 34 0.25 1.62 -5.74
C GLY A 34 1.06 2.91 -5.61
N LYS A 35 0.68 3.97 -6.34
CA LYS A 35 1.29 5.30 -6.19
C LYS A 35 1.02 5.87 -4.81
N GLY A 36 -0.22 5.82 -4.33
CA GLY A 36 -0.60 6.30 -3.00
C GLY A 36 0.16 5.58 -1.88
N MET A 37 0.26 4.25 -1.94
CA MET A 37 1.00 3.44 -0.97
C MET A 37 2.50 3.78 -0.98
N LYS A 38 3.08 4.02 -2.17
CA LYS A 38 4.49 4.40 -2.31
C LYS A 38 4.78 5.76 -1.67
N GLU A 39 3.96 6.77 -1.96
CA GLU A 39 4.12 8.10 -1.36
C GLU A 39 3.86 8.08 0.15
N PHE A 40 2.85 7.32 0.61
CA PHE A 40 2.60 7.11 2.04
C PHE A 40 3.81 6.50 2.75
N LYS A 41 4.37 5.41 2.20
CA LYS A 41 5.56 4.76 2.77
C LYS A 41 6.77 5.69 2.81
N LYS A 42 6.94 6.53 1.78
CA LYS A 42 8.01 7.53 1.73
C LYS A 42 7.85 8.56 2.85
N ALA A 43 6.66 9.15 2.99
CA ALA A 43 6.38 10.14 4.03
C ALA A 43 6.62 9.57 5.44
N VAL A 44 6.17 8.34 5.69
CA VAL A 44 6.43 7.66 6.99
C VAL A 44 7.92 7.51 7.25
N ARG A 45 8.71 7.11 6.24
CA ARG A 45 10.16 6.95 6.37
C ARG A 45 10.89 8.27 6.62
N ASP A 46 10.49 9.33 5.90
CA ASP A 46 11.08 10.66 6.07
C ASP A 46 10.85 11.16 7.50
N VAL A 47 9.64 10.94 8.06
CA VAL A 47 9.33 11.26 9.47
C VAL A 47 10.16 10.44 10.46
N GLU A 48 10.32 9.12 10.24
CA GLU A 48 11.17 8.28 11.09
C GLU A 48 12.63 8.75 11.09
N ASP A 49 13.15 9.15 9.92
CA ASP A 49 14.53 9.61 9.77
C ASP A 49 14.73 10.99 10.45
N GLU A 50 13.74 11.90 10.39
CA GLU A 50 13.76 13.18 11.12
C GLU A 50 13.72 13.00 12.64
N ILE A 51 12.90 12.08 13.15
CA ILE A 51 12.83 11.77 14.58
C ILE A 51 14.16 11.20 15.07
N LYS A 52 14.75 10.25 14.33
CA LYS A 52 16.06 9.67 14.69
C LYS A 52 17.16 10.72 14.71
N LYS A 53 17.17 11.62 13.72
CA LYS A 53 18.18 12.68 13.63
C LYS A 53 18.06 13.66 14.81
N THR A 54 16.83 14.01 15.18
CA THR A 54 16.55 14.85 16.36
C THR A 54 17.04 14.19 17.65
N ASP A 55 16.79 12.88 17.83
CA ASP A 55 17.26 12.11 18.99
C ASP A 55 18.80 12.01 19.06
N GLU A 56 19.46 11.84 17.90
CA GLU A 56 20.92 11.84 17.80
C GLU A 56 21.55 13.22 18.10
N ASP A 57 20.91 14.30 17.65
CA ASP A 57 21.38 15.66 17.89
C ASP A 57 21.23 16.05 19.36
N LEU A 58 20.12 15.69 20.01
CA LEU A 58 19.91 15.86 21.46
C LEU A 58 20.96 15.10 22.28
N LYS A 59 21.27 13.85 21.91
CA LYS A 59 22.31 13.04 22.57
C LYS A 59 23.73 13.58 22.39
N LYS A 60 24.00 14.32 21.31
CA LYS A 60 25.30 14.98 21.09
C LYS A 60 25.45 16.25 21.94
N GLU A 61 24.37 16.98 22.19
CA GLU A 61 24.40 18.17 23.05
C GLU A 61 24.59 17.81 24.54
N GLU A 62 23.95 16.74 25.02
CA GLU A 62 24.16 16.23 26.39
C GLU A 62 25.59 15.76 26.66
N LYS A 63 26.29 15.22 25.65
CA LYS A 63 27.68 14.75 25.81
C LYS A 63 28.74 15.85 25.73
N LYS A 64 28.35 17.06 25.31
CA LYS A 64 29.25 18.20 25.11
C LYS A 64 29.19 19.21 26.26
N SER A 65 28.16 19.12 27.11
CA SER A 65 28.01 19.86 28.38
C SER A 65 28.62 19.06 29.53
#